data_AF-A0A8T5UKC6-F1
#
_entry.id   AF-A0A8T5UKC6-F1
#
_cell.length_a   1.000
_cell.length_b   1.000
_cell.length_c   1.000
_cell.angle_alpha   90.00
_cell.angle_beta   90.00
_cell.angle_gamma   90.00
#
_symmetry.space_group_name_H-M   'P 1'
#
loop_
_entity.id
_entity.type
_entity.pdbx_description
1 polymer ?
#
loop_
_entity_poly.entity_id
_entity_poly.type
_entity_poly.pdbx_seq_one_letter_code
_entity_poly.pdbx_strand_id
1 'polypeptide(L)'
;LIVITNSLKIKELHELRKDCKKLKYILELLEKDNNKNNTAIGLIKTLQNIQDILGSIRDYDITIDYLKKLEHSKEIQEIINNEIEQRRLKYEEFLRFCKRRLQISKDSFVARIKSLLS
;
A
#
# COMPACT_ATOMS: atom_id res chain seq x y z
N LEU A 1 -1.45 10.08 -8.24
CA LEU A 1 -2.70 9.46 -8.72
C LEU A 1 -2.49 8.29 -9.70
N ILE A 2 -1.32 8.14 -10.33
CA ILE A 2 -1.07 7.21 -11.45
C ILE A 2 -1.03 5.72 -11.05
N VAL A 3 -0.72 5.40 -9.78
CA VAL A 3 -0.63 4.01 -9.29
C VAL A 3 -1.99 3.29 -9.23
N ILE A 4 -3.09 4.04 -9.20
CA ILE A 4 -4.46 3.50 -9.02
C ILE A 4 -5.00 2.87 -10.33
N THR A 5 -4.36 3.12 -11.47
CA THR A 5 -4.92 2.77 -12.79
C THR A 5 -4.27 1.56 -13.46
N ASN A 6 -3.18 1.00 -12.92
CA ASN A 6 -2.51 -0.14 -13.56
C ASN A 6 -1.75 -1.04 -12.56
N SER A 7 -2.22 -2.28 -12.42
CA SER A 7 -1.65 -3.29 -11.53
C SER A 7 -0.27 -3.80 -11.97
N LEU A 8 0.10 -3.61 -13.23
CA LEU A 8 1.38 -4.04 -13.80
C LEU A 8 2.54 -3.10 -13.46
N LYS A 9 2.24 -1.93 -12.88
CA LYS A 9 3.24 -0.94 -12.49
C LYS A 9 3.87 -1.28 -11.13
N ILE A 10 4.46 -2.48 -11.05
CA ILE A 10 5.12 -3.03 -9.85
C ILE A 10 6.07 -2.00 -9.20
N LYS A 11 6.89 -1.33 -10.02
CA LYS A 11 7.82 -0.30 -9.54
C LYS A 11 7.10 0.88 -8.88
N GLU A 12 6.02 1.37 -9.46
CA GLU A 12 5.27 2.49 -8.88
C GLU A 12 4.52 2.10 -7.61
N LEU A 13 3.99 0.87 -7.52
CA LEU A 13 3.41 0.32 -6.29
C LEU A 13 4.46 0.23 -5.17
N HIS A 14 5.68 -0.18 -5.52
CA HIS A 14 6.78 -0.27 -4.58
C HIS A 14 7.25 1.12 -4.10
N GLU A 15 7.37 2.10 -5.00
CA GLU A 15 7.70 3.48 -4.63
C GLU A 15 6.60 4.11 -3.75
N LEU A 16 5.32 3.86 -4.07
CA LEU A 16 4.20 4.30 -3.23
C LEU A 16 4.33 3.75 -1.80
N ARG A 17 4.69 2.47 -1.64
CA ARG A 17 4.93 1.87 -0.31
C ARG A 17 6.06 2.60 0.42
N LYS A 18 7.17 2.93 -0.25
CA LYS A 18 8.28 3.69 0.36
C LYS A 18 7.83 5.07 0.80
N ASP A 19 7.05 5.77 -0.02
CA ASP A 19 6.58 7.12 0.31
C ASP A 19 5.57 7.12 1.46
N CYS A 20 4.68 6.12 1.53
CA CYS A 20 3.83 5.91 2.71
C CYS A 20 4.65 5.66 3.99
N LYS A 21 5.75 4.91 3.88
CA LYS A 21 6.66 4.64 5.01
C LYS A 21 7.36 5.91 5.49
N LYS A 22 7.88 6.74 4.57
CA LYS A 22 8.49 8.04 4.90
C LYS A 22 7.47 8.96 5.59
N LEU A 23 6.26 9.07 5.04
CA LEU A 23 5.21 9.91 5.60
C LEU A 23 4.80 9.43 7.01
N LYS A 24 4.70 8.12 7.21
CA LYS A 24 4.43 7.53 8.53
C LYS A 24 5.50 7.95 9.54
N TYR A 25 6.78 7.82 9.20
CA TYR A 25 7.87 8.21 10.11
C TYR A 25 7.88 9.69 10.48
N ILE A 26 7.57 10.55 9.50
CA ILE A 26 7.43 12.00 9.77
C ILE A 26 6.29 12.22 10.77
N LEU A 27 5.13 11.58 10.58
CA LEU A 27 3.99 11.73 11.49
C LEU A 27 4.27 11.16 12.89
N GLU A 28 4.96 10.02 13.01
CA GLU A 28 5.36 9.45 14.30
C GLU A 28 6.34 10.37 15.05
N LEU A 29 7.22 11.06 14.32
CA LEU A 29 8.13 12.04 14.91
C LEU A 29 7.37 13.28 15.41
N LEU A 30 6.43 13.80 14.62
CA LEU A 30 5.60 14.95 15.01
C LEU A 30 4.61 14.64 16.14
N GLU A 31 4.14 13.39 16.27
CA GLU A 31 3.27 12.98 17.37
C GLU A 31 4.01 12.95 18.72
N LYS A 32 5.28 12.50 18.73
CA LYS A 32 6.10 12.47 19.94
C LYS A 32 6.24 13.85 20.61
N ASP A 33 6.23 14.90 19.80
CA ASP A 33 6.35 16.29 20.27
C ASP A 33 4.99 16.88 20.70
N ASN A 34 3.88 16.41 20.10
CA ASN A 34 2.53 16.94 20.30
C ASN A 34 1.60 15.87 20.91
N ASN A 35 1.73 15.73 22.23
CA ASN A 35 1.28 14.64 23.11
C ASN A 35 -0.23 14.29 23.17
N LYS A 36 -1.05 14.54 22.12
CA LYS A 36 -2.50 14.21 22.08
C LYS A 36 -3.22 14.42 20.72
N ASN A 37 -2.54 14.42 19.57
CA ASN A 37 -3.23 14.66 18.29
C ASN A 37 -3.90 13.39 17.72
N ASN A 38 -5.16 13.14 18.10
CA ASN A 38 -5.97 12.00 17.61
C ASN A 38 -6.04 11.91 16.07
N THR A 39 -5.85 13.02 15.36
CA THR A 39 -5.82 13.05 13.88
C THR A 39 -4.54 12.41 13.33
N ALA A 40 -3.38 12.66 13.94
CA ALA A 40 -2.10 12.04 13.57
C ALA A 40 -2.17 10.52 13.70
N ILE A 41 -2.68 10.03 14.83
CA ILE A 41 -2.86 8.60 15.12
C ILE A 41 -3.76 7.93 14.06
N GLY A 42 -4.85 8.60 13.66
CA GLY A 42 -5.74 8.10 12.62
C GLY A 42 -5.09 8.02 11.23
N LEU A 43 -4.22 8.97 10.89
CA LEU A 43 -3.45 8.93 9.64
C LEU A 43 -2.34 7.88 9.68
N ILE A 44 -1.62 7.75 10.79
CA ILE A 44 -0.60 6.70 10.98
C ILE A 44 -1.22 5.32 10.77
N LYS A 45 -2.39 5.04 11.39
CA LYS A 45 -3.14 3.79 11.17
C LYS A 45 -3.56 3.60 9.71
N THR A 46 -3.98 4.67 9.04
CA THR A 46 -4.34 4.61 7.61
C THR A 46 -3.13 4.26 6.74
N LEU A 47 -1.98 4.89 7.00
CA LEU A 47 -0.73 4.63 6.30
C LEU A 47 -0.20 3.23 6.59
N GLN A 48 -0.37 2.72 7.82
CA GLN A 48 -0.03 1.35 8.17
C GLN A 48 -0.83 0.35 7.32
N ASN A 49 -2.16 0.51 7.27
CA ASN A 49 -3.01 -0.37 6.46
C ASN A 49 -2.64 -0.35 4.96
N ILE A 50 -2.33 0.83 4.41
CA ILE A 50 -1.86 0.93 3.02
C ILE A 50 -0.53 0.20 2.85
N GLN A 51 0.40 0.38 3.78
CA GLN A 51 1.70 -0.28 3.74
C GLN A 51 1.57 -1.80 3.82
N ASP A 52 0.67 -2.32 4.65
CA ASP A 52 0.44 -3.76 4.81
C ASP A 52 -0.08 -4.38 3.50
N ILE A 53 -1.09 -3.76 2.88
CA ILE A 53 -1.64 -4.25 1.61
C ILE A 53 -0.59 -4.18 0.49
N LEU A 54 0.13 -3.05 0.37
CA LEU A 54 1.22 -2.90 -0.62
C LEU A 54 2.41 -3.84 -0.33
N GLY A 55 2.60 -4.21 0.94
CA GLY A 55 3.57 -5.21 1.38
C GLY A 55 3.24 -6.57 0.81
N SER A 56 2.01 -7.05 1.05
CA SER A 56 1.56 -8.33 0.51
C SER A 56 1.67 -8.39 -1.01
N ILE A 57 1.32 -7.32 -1.74
CA ILE A 57 1.48 -7.27 -3.20
C ILE A 57 2.96 -7.45 -3.60
N ARG A 58 3.87 -6.79 -2.89
CA ARG A 58 5.32 -6.91 -3.15
C ARG A 58 5.83 -8.30 -2.83
N ASP A 59 5.35 -8.93 -1.78
CA ASP A 59 5.73 -10.29 -1.41
C ASP A 59 5.33 -11.27 -2.52
N TYR A 60 4.10 -11.16 -3.04
CA TYR A 60 3.67 -11.92 -4.21
C TYR A 60 4.52 -11.63 -5.45
N ASP A 61 4.85 -10.36 -5.73
CA ASP A 61 5.72 -10.01 -6.87
C ASP A 61 7.10 -10.71 -6.77
N ILE A 62 7.68 -10.79 -5.57
CA ILE A 62 8.96 -11.48 -5.32
C ILE A 62 8.81 -12.99 -5.43
N THR A 63 7.75 -13.57 -4.85
CA THR A 63 7.47 -15.01 -4.92
C THR A 63 7.27 -15.47 -6.37
N ILE A 64 6.48 -14.73 -7.16
CA ILE A 64 6.24 -15.03 -8.57
C ILE A 64 7.55 -14.95 -9.37
N ASP A 65 8.37 -13.92 -9.14
CA ASP A 65 9.68 -13.76 -9.79
C ASP A 65 10.65 -14.90 -9.43
N TYR A 66 10.63 -15.35 -8.18
CA TYR A 66 11.43 -16.50 -7.72
C TYR A 66 10.96 -17.80 -8.39
N LEU A 67 9.65 -18.10 -8.35
CA LEU A 67 9.09 -19.33 -8.91
C LEU A 67 9.30 -19.43 -10.43
N LYS A 68 9.25 -18.30 -11.14
CA LYS A 68 9.53 -18.25 -12.59
C LYS A 68 10.99 -18.57 -12.95
N LYS A 69 11.91 -18.50 -11.99
CA LYS A 69 13.33 -18.85 -12.19
C LYS A 69 13.63 -20.31 -11.89
N LEU A 70 12.68 -21.04 -11.28
CA LEU A 70 12.80 -22.47 -11.05
C LEU A 70 12.57 -23.25 -12.35
N GLU A 71 12.97 -24.52 -12.35
CA GLU A 71 12.78 -25.42 -13.48
C GLU A 71 11.29 -25.55 -13.83
N HIS A 72 10.96 -25.49 -15.13
CA HIS A 72 9.57 -25.47 -15.57
C HIS A 72 8.92 -26.85 -15.42
N SER A 73 8.20 -27.05 -14.32
CA SER A 73 7.26 -28.17 -14.14
C SER A 73 5.81 -27.70 -14.21
N LYS A 74 4.87 -28.62 -14.48
CA LYS A 74 3.43 -28.31 -14.53
C LYS A 74 2.92 -27.85 -13.15
N GLU A 75 3.41 -28.48 -12.10
CA GLU A 75 3.09 -28.16 -10.71
C GLU A 75 3.54 -26.73 -10.36
N ILE A 76 4.76 -26.34 -10.78
CA ILE A 76 5.28 -24.98 -10.57
C ILE A 76 4.42 -23.95 -11.33
N GLN A 77 3.95 -24.27 -12.54
CA GLN A 77 3.05 -23.36 -13.27
C GLN A 77 1.69 -23.19 -12.58
N GLU A 78 1.12 -24.25 -12.01
CA GLU A 78 -0.13 -24.17 -11.24
C GLU A 78 0.04 -23.27 -10.00
N ILE A 79 1.17 -23.39 -9.28
CA ILE A 79 1.49 -22.53 -8.14
C ILE A 79 1.63 -21.07 -8.60
N ILE A 80 2.38 -20.81 -9.68
CA ILE A 80 2.55 -19.44 -10.22
C ILE A 80 1.19 -18.81 -10.55
N ASN A 81 0.28 -19.55 -11.17
CA ASN A 81 -1.05 -19.06 -11.51
C ASN A 81 -1.87 -18.69 -10.26
N ASN A 82 -1.79 -19.52 -9.22
CA ASN A 82 -2.44 -19.21 -7.94
C ASN A 82 -1.85 -17.94 -7.30
N GLU A 83 -0.53 -17.80 -7.27
CA GLU A 83 0.13 -16.61 -6.72
C GLU A 83 -0.23 -15.33 -7.49
N ILE A 84 -0.32 -15.40 -8.82
CA ILE A 84 -0.78 -14.28 -9.66
C ILE A 84 -2.21 -13.87 -9.29
N GLU A 85 -3.10 -14.84 -9.05
CA GLU A 85 -4.48 -14.56 -8.67
C GLU A 85 -4.57 -13.95 -7.27
N GLN A 86 -3.84 -14.47 -6.28
CA GLN A 86 -3.78 -13.88 -4.94
C GLN A 86 -3.25 -12.45 -4.97
N ARG A 87 -2.21 -12.20 -5.77
CA ARG A 87 -1.66 -10.85 -6.00
C ARG A 87 -2.71 -9.91 -6.59
N ARG A 88 -3.51 -10.38 -7.55
CA ARG A 88 -4.63 -9.61 -8.14
C ARG A 88 -5.68 -9.25 -7.10
N LEU A 89 -6.08 -10.20 -6.25
CA LEU A 89 -7.03 -9.95 -5.17
C LEU A 89 -6.53 -8.89 -4.16
N LYS A 90 -5.24 -8.91 -3.82
CA LYS A 90 -4.65 -7.86 -2.98
C LYS A 90 -4.63 -6.49 -3.64
N TYR A 91 -4.41 -6.43 -4.95
CA TYR A 91 -4.52 -5.18 -5.68
C TYR A 91 -5.96 -4.63 -5.68
N GLU A 92 -6.97 -5.48 -5.85
CA GLU A 92 -8.38 -5.08 -5.72
C GLU A 92 -8.72 -4.61 -4.30
N GLU A 93 -8.17 -5.26 -3.28
CA GLU A 93 -8.28 -4.83 -1.89
C GLU A 93 -7.71 -3.41 -1.69
N PHE A 94 -6.53 -3.15 -2.26
CA PHE A 94 -5.89 -1.83 -2.27
C PHE A 94 -6.77 -0.78 -2.96
N LEU A 95 -7.31 -1.08 -4.14
CA LEU A 95 -8.21 -0.17 -4.86
C LEU A 95 -9.45 0.13 -4.05
N ARG A 96 -10.06 -0.88 -3.42
CA ARG A 96 -11.24 -0.72 -2.57
C ARG A 96 -10.94 0.09 -1.32
N PHE A 97 -9.75 -0.06 -0.74
CA PHE A 97 -9.29 0.77 0.38
C PHE A 97 -9.13 2.22 -0.06
N CYS A 98 -8.42 2.45 -1.17
CA CYS A 98 -8.22 3.78 -1.74
C CYS A 98 -9.57 4.43 -2.08
N LYS A 99 -10.49 3.73 -2.76
CA LYS A 99 -11.83 4.25 -3.08
C LYS A 99 -12.58 4.64 -1.81
N ARG A 100 -12.61 3.80 -0.77
CA ARG A 100 -13.28 4.13 0.49
C ARG A 100 -12.66 5.34 1.20
N ARG A 101 -11.34 5.50 1.16
CA ARG A 101 -10.64 6.61 1.84
C ARG A 101 -10.54 7.89 1.00
N LEU A 102 -10.59 7.80 -0.33
CA LEU A 102 -10.56 8.92 -1.27
C LEU A 102 -11.96 9.44 -1.62
N GLN A 103 -13.01 8.60 -1.54
CA GLN A 103 -14.42 9.04 -1.62
C GLN A 103 -14.89 9.71 -0.33
N ILE A 104 -14.21 9.51 0.80
CA ILE A 104 -14.26 10.47 1.91
C ILE A 104 -13.49 11.68 1.42
N SER A 105 -14.19 12.59 0.71
CA SER A 105 -13.73 13.78 -0.05
C SER A 105 -12.22 14.02 -0.18
N LYS A 106 -11.75 14.41 -1.36
CA LYS A 106 -10.40 15.02 -1.56
C LYS A 106 -10.05 16.03 -0.45
N ASP A 107 -11.05 16.71 0.10
CA ASP A 107 -10.91 17.63 1.22
C ASP A 107 -10.60 16.95 2.55
N SER A 108 -11.10 15.76 2.87
CA SER A 108 -10.91 15.13 4.19
C SER A 108 -9.48 14.64 4.44
N PHE A 109 -8.88 13.91 3.49
CA PHE A 109 -7.51 13.41 3.67
C PHE A 109 -6.49 14.57 3.60
N VAL A 110 -6.64 15.47 2.62
CA VAL A 110 -5.76 16.62 2.45
C VAL A 110 -5.96 17.65 3.57
N ALA A 111 -7.20 17.91 4.02
CA ALA A 111 -7.45 18.78 5.18
C ALA A 111 -6.90 18.18 6.47
N ARG A 112 -6.97 16.86 6.68
CA ARG A 112 -6.33 16.21 7.83
C ARG A 112 -4.81 16.38 7.83
N ILE A 113 -4.17 16.32 6.67
CA ILE A 113 -2.73 16.60 6.55
C ILE A 113 -2.45 18.08 6.78
N LYS A 114 -3.24 19.00 6.21
CA LYS A 114 -3.08 20.44 6.43
C LYS A 114 -3.25 20.83 7.90
N SER A 115 -4.24 20.26 8.61
CA SER A 115 -4.49 20.54 10.03
C SER A 115 -3.41 20.01 10.97
N LEU A 116 -2.49 19.17 10.48
CA LEU A 116 -1.34 18.67 11.23
C LEU A 116 -0.07 19.49 10.99
N LEU A 117 -0.05 20.33 9.96
CA LEU A 117 1.08 21.17 9.55
C LEU A 117 0.87 22.66 9.85
N SER A 118 -0.32 23.03 10.35
CA SER A 118 -0.68 24.36 10.86
C SER A 118 -0.59 24.41 12.37
#